data_AF-A0A382GXU4-F1
#
_entry.id   AF-A0A382GXU4-F1
#
_cell.length_a   1.000
_cell.length_b   1.000
_cell.length_c   1.000
_cell.angle_alpha   90.00
_cell.angle_beta   90.00
_cell.angle_gamma   90.00
#
_symmetry.space_group_name_H-M   'P 1'
#
loop_
_entity.id
_entity.type
_entity.pdbx_description
1 polymer ?
#
loop_
_entity_poly.entity_id
_entity_poly.type
_entity_poly.pdbx_seq_one_letter_code
_entity_poly.pdbx_strand_id
1 'polypeptide(L)'
;MSTKQTEKLETEIDIPNDVAVTLKSNILQVNGPVGKAHKSFKKIPVNIEVKNNKIILKATGTRKKHYAILNTSKSLIKTLCNGVLKGYTIKMKIVYSHFPVTVQVEDKKVLIKNFQGEKAARVITIMGDTKVTPQKD
;
A
#
# COMPACT_ATOMS: atom_id res chain seq x y z
N MET A 1 24.92 33.42 9.60
CA MET A 1 25.13 31.96 9.60
C MET A 1 23.79 31.25 9.45
N SER A 2 23.46 30.84 8.22
CA SER A 2 22.21 30.12 7.89
C SER A 2 22.56 28.64 7.76
N THR A 3 22.31 27.86 8.81
CA THR A 3 22.58 26.42 8.80
C THR A 3 21.57 25.72 7.88
N LYS A 4 22.07 25.30 6.72
CA LYS A 4 21.60 24.22 5.83
C LYS A 4 20.26 23.59 6.22
N GLN A 5 19.14 24.18 5.79
CA GLN A 5 17.84 23.47 5.77
C GLN A 5 17.79 22.37 4.69
N THR A 6 18.80 22.30 3.83
CA THR A 6 18.90 21.39 2.69
C THR A 6 18.85 19.91 3.09
N GLU A 7 19.34 19.54 4.29
CA GLU A 7 19.34 18.14 4.75
C GLU A 7 17.94 17.59 5.05
N LYS A 8 16.94 18.43 5.31
CA LYS A 8 15.59 17.96 5.65
C LYS A 8 14.73 17.60 4.44
N LEU A 9 15.18 17.86 3.21
CA LEU A 9 14.31 17.75 2.02
C LEU A 9 14.66 16.58 1.09
N GLU A 10 15.63 15.77 1.49
CA GLU A 10 16.04 14.57 0.77
C GLU A 10 15.91 13.34 1.69
N THR A 11 15.53 12.20 1.14
CA THR A 11 15.50 10.96 1.89
C THR A 11 15.80 9.77 1.00
N GLU A 12 16.42 8.75 1.59
CA GLU A 12 16.81 7.53 0.91
C GLU A 12 16.04 6.32 1.46
N ILE A 13 15.87 5.33 0.60
CA ILE A 13 15.30 4.02 0.92
C ILE A 13 16.17 2.96 0.28
N ASP A 14 16.66 2.03 1.09
CA ASP A 14 17.41 0.87 0.61
C ASP A 14 16.45 -0.16 0.01
N ILE A 15 16.82 -0.71 -1.15
CA ILE A 15 16.04 -1.76 -1.82
C ILE A 15 16.49 -3.13 -1.27
N PRO A 16 15.57 -3.98 -0.78
CA PRO A 16 15.90 -5.34 -0.33
C PRO A 16 16.46 -6.22 -1.46
N ASN A 17 17.31 -7.20 -1.13
CA ASN A 17 18.06 -8.01 -2.09
C ASN A 17 17.23 -8.88 -3.06
N ASP A 18 15.92 -9.04 -2.84
CA ASP A 18 15.02 -9.82 -3.70
C ASP A 18 13.95 -8.98 -4.40
N VAL A 19 14.13 -7.65 -4.43
CA VAL A 19 13.15 -6.72 -4.99
C VAL A 19 13.76 -5.94 -6.15
N ALA A 20 13.18 -6.09 -7.34
CA ALA A 20 13.54 -5.31 -8.51
C ALA A 20 12.63 -4.08 -8.63
N VAL A 21 13.22 -2.90 -8.62
CA VAL A 21 12.49 -1.62 -8.75
C VAL A 21 12.84 -0.96 -10.07
N THR A 22 11.82 -0.56 -10.83
CA THR A 22 11.99 0.23 -12.05
C THR A 22 11.14 1.49 -11.99
N LEU A 23 11.68 2.60 -12.49
CA LEU A 23 10.99 3.88 -12.57
C LEU A 23 10.83 4.26 -14.04
N LYS A 24 9.58 4.37 -14.52
CA LYS A 24 9.26 4.82 -15.88
C LYS A 24 8.26 5.96 -15.83
N SER A 25 8.62 7.15 -16.30
CA SER A 25 7.73 8.33 -16.33
C SER A 25 7.04 8.62 -14.98
N ASN A 26 7.78 8.58 -13.86
CA ASN A 26 7.25 8.72 -12.50
C ASN A 26 6.20 7.65 -12.10
N ILE A 27 6.22 6.49 -12.76
CA ILE A 27 5.51 5.29 -12.33
C ILE A 27 6.55 4.33 -11.78
N LEU A 28 6.44 4.03 -10.49
CA LEU A 28 7.30 3.09 -9.81
C LEU A 28 6.68 1.69 -9.95
N GLN A 29 7.42 0.77 -10.55
CA GLN A 29 7.07 -0.64 -10.63
C GLN A 29 8.03 -1.42 -9.74
N VAL A 30 7.47 -2.24 -8.87
CA VAL A 30 8.18 -3.03 -7.88
C VAL A 30 7.81 -4.49 -8.09
N ASN A 31 8.81 -5.32 -8.34
CA ASN A 31 8.64 -6.76 -8.53
C ASN A 31 9.39 -7.48 -7.42
N GLY A 32 8.76 -8.46 -6.79
CA GLY A 32 9.36 -9.29 -5.76
C GLY A 32 8.83 -10.73 -5.82
N PRO A 33 9.21 -11.57 -4.85
CA PRO A 33 8.87 -13.00 -4.85
C PRO A 33 7.36 -13.25 -4.71
N VAL A 34 6.64 -12.42 -3.95
CA VAL A 34 5.19 -12.60 -3.69
C VAL A 34 4.33 -12.05 -4.83
N GLY A 35 4.86 -11.12 -5.63
CA GLY A 35 4.12 -10.55 -6.74
C GLY A 35 4.70 -9.24 -7.28
N LYS A 36 3.86 -8.52 -8.03
CA LYS A 36 4.22 -7.26 -8.68
C LYS A 36 3.25 -6.16 -8.24
N ALA A 37 3.78 -4.98 -7.95
CA ALA A 37 3.00 -3.82 -7.58
C ALA A 37 3.48 -2.59 -8.35
N HIS A 38 2.57 -1.67 -8.63
CA HIS A 38 2.92 -0.41 -9.28
C HIS A 38 2.18 0.76 -8.64
N LYS A 39 2.82 1.94 -8.64
CA LYS A 39 2.21 3.19 -8.18
C LYS A 39 2.68 4.36 -9.02
N SER A 40 1.72 5.18 -9.43
CA SER A 40 1.99 6.43 -10.13
C SER A 40 2.23 7.57 -9.14
N PHE A 41 3.36 8.25 -9.30
CA PHE A 41 3.76 9.46 -8.56
C PHE A 41 3.63 10.73 -9.42
N LYS A 42 3.05 10.65 -10.64
CA LYS A 42 2.94 11.79 -11.57
C LYS A 42 2.29 13.05 -10.99
N LYS A 43 1.29 12.89 -10.11
CA LYS A 43 0.58 14.01 -9.47
C LYS A 43 1.17 14.43 -8.12
N ILE A 44 2.18 13.72 -7.64
CA ILE A 44 2.80 13.94 -6.33
C ILE A 44 4.04 14.81 -6.55
N PRO A 45 4.16 15.99 -5.90
CA PRO A 45 5.29 16.89 -6.07
C PRO A 45 6.54 16.39 -5.33
N VAL A 46 7.10 15.28 -5.82
CA VAL A 46 8.32 14.63 -5.33
C VAL A 46 9.12 14.12 -6.53
N ASN A 47 10.43 14.42 -6.54
CA ASN A 47 11.36 13.85 -7.51
C ASN A 47 11.88 12.52 -6.97
N ILE A 48 11.84 11.49 -7.81
CA ILE A 48 12.24 10.12 -7.47
C ILE A 48 13.39 9.73 -8.41
N GLU A 49 14.49 9.26 -7.84
CA GLU A 49 15.62 8.71 -8.57
C GLU A 49 15.98 7.34 -8.00
N VAL A 50 16.36 6.39 -8.87
CA VAL A 50 16.84 5.06 -8.46
C VAL A 50 18.31 4.97 -8.82
N LYS A 51 19.19 4.87 -7.83
CA LYS A 51 20.65 4.83 -7.99
C LYS A 51 21.26 3.83 -7.00
N ASN A 52 22.23 3.02 -7.43
CA ASN A 52 23.02 2.13 -6.58
C ASN A 52 22.20 1.32 -5.57
N ASN A 53 21.11 0.69 -6.05
CA ASN A 53 20.21 -0.11 -5.22
C ASN A 53 19.48 0.68 -4.10
N LYS A 54 19.39 2.00 -4.25
CA LYS A 54 18.64 2.90 -3.38
C LYS A 54 17.66 3.73 -4.18
N ILE A 55 16.56 4.10 -3.53
CA ILE A 55 15.58 5.06 -4.04
C ILE A 55 15.79 6.37 -3.29
N ILE A 56 16.20 7.39 -4.04
CA ILE A 56 16.41 8.74 -3.55
C ILE A 56 15.15 9.56 -3.85
N LEU A 57 14.61 10.20 -2.82
CA LEU A 57 13.43 11.04 -2.91
C LEU A 57 13.82 12.47 -2.53
N LYS A 58 13.45 13.43 -3.37
CA LYS A 58 13.69 14.86 -3.14
C LYS A 58 12.39 15.64 -3.20
N ALA A 59 12.16 16.51 -2.23
CA ALA A 59 11.00 17.38 -2.23
C ALA A 59 11.16 18.47 -3.31
N THR A 60 10.09 18.77 -4.04
CA THR A 60 10.12 19.84 -5.08
C THR A 60 10.14 21.25 -4.47
N GLY A 61 9.79 21.41 -3.19
CA GLY A 61 9.73 22.70 -2.52
C GLY A 61 10.20 22.64 -1.07
N THR A 62 10.45 23.82 -0.48
CA THR A 62 11.05 23.97 0.86
C THR A 62 10.04 24.13 2.00
N ARG A 63 8.74 24.28 1.67
CA ARG A 63 7.69 24.45 2.67
C ARG A 63 7.41 23.14 3.41
N LYS A 64 6.94 23.23 4.67
CA LYS A 64 6.55 22.07 5.50
C LYS A 64 5.58 21.09 4.81
N LYS A 65 4.69 21.58 3.95
CA LYS A 65 3.77 20.74 3.16
C LYS A 65 4.52 19.76 2.25
N HIS A 66 5.59 20.19 1.58
CA HIS A 66 6.37 19.32 0.69
C HIS A 66 7.16 18.28 1.48
N TYR A 67 7.65 18.63 2.67
CA TYR A 67 8.27 17.68 3.58
C TYR A 67 7.31 16.57 4.02
N ALA A 68 6.06 16.92 4.35
CA ALA A 68 5.02 15.93 4.68
C ALA A 68 4.74 14.99 3.48
N ILE A 69 4.61 15.54 2.28
CA ILE A 69 4.39 14.76 1.05
C ILE A 69 5.56 13.81 0.77
N LEU A 70 6.81 14.27 0.97
CA LEU A 70 8.01 13.44 0.83
C LEU A 70 7.98 12.25 1.79
N ASN A 71 7.62 12.46 3.05
CA ASN A 71 7.51 11.37 4.03
C ASN A 71 6.38 10.39 3.71
N THR A 72 5.24 10.88 3.23
CA THR A 72 4.17 10.00 2.74
C THR A 72 4.64 9.16 1.55
N SER A 73 5.38 9.76 0.61
CA SER A 73 5.94 9.06 -0.55
C SER A 73 6.96 8.01 -0.12
N LYS A 74 7.80 8.32 0.87
CA LYS A 74 8.73 7.38 1.49
C LYS A 74 8.00 6.18 2.09
N SER A 75 6.94 6.43 2.85
CA SER A 75 6.12 5.37 3.46
C SER A 75 5.47 4.49 2.40
N LEU A 76 4.88 5.08 1.36
CA LEU A 76 4.27 4.36 0.25
C LEU A 76 5.27 3.41 -0.42
N ILE A 77 6.50 3.88 -0.69
CA ILE A 77 7.54 3.08 -1.33
C ILE A 77 7.98 1.93 -0.43
N LYS A 78 8.18 2.18 0.86
CA LYS A 78 8.48 1.11 1.83
C LYS A 78 7.39 0.05 1.88
N THR A 79 6.12 0.46 1.87
CA THR A 79 4.98 -0.46 1.83
C THR A 79 4.95 -1.28 0.54
N LEU A 80 5.28 -0.69 -0.61
CA LEU A 80 5.37 -1.43 -1.87
C LEU A 80 6.48 -2.48 -1.82
N CYS A 81 7.69 -2.12 -1.39
CA CYS A 81 8.81 -3.06 -1.27
C CYS A 81 8.53 -4.19 -0.29
N ASN A 82 7.99 -3.88 0.90
CA ASN A 82 7.64 -4.89 1.89
C ASN A 82 6.48 -5.77 1.42
N GLY A 83 5.50 -5.19 0.71
CA GLY A 83 4.35 -5.91 0.19
C GLY A 83 4.71 -6.98 -0.84
N VAL A 84 5.64 -6.68 -1.76
CA VAL A 84 6.09 -7.69 -2.74
C VAL A 84 7.05 -8.74 -2.14
N LEU A 85 7.66 -8.45 -0.98
CA LEU A 85 8.59 -9.34 -0.31
C LEU A 85 7.87 -10.33 0.63
N LYS A 86 6.99 -9.81 1.51
CA LYS A 86 6.32 -10.59 2.56
C LYS A 86 4.82 -10.77 2.33
N GLY A 87 4.19 -9.89 1.55
CA GLY A 87 2.74 -9.78 1.50
C GLY A 87 2.14 -9.11 2.75
N TYR A 88 0.83 -8.89 2.71
CA TYR A 88 0.05 -8.36 3.82
C TYR A 88 -1.16 -9.26 4.08
N THR A 89 -1.40 -9.57 5.36
CA THR A 89 -2.55 -10.35 5.80
C THR A 89 -3.33 -9.56 6.84
N ILE A 90 -4.62 -9.34 6.59
CA ILE A 90 -5.53 -8.71 7.53
C ILE A 90 -6.41 -9.80 8.13
N LYS A 91 -6.44 -9.90 9.46
CA LYS A 91 -7.34 -10.79 10.19
C LYS A 91 -8.54 -9.98 10.69
N MET A 92 -9.75 -10.43 10.38
CA MET A 92 -11.00 -9.79 10.79
C MET A 92 -11.82 -10.78 11.60
N LYS A 93 -12.50 -10.31 12.65
CA LYS A 93 -13.38 -11.13 13.49
C LYS A 93 -14.83 -10.74 13.28
N ILE A 94 -15.70 -11.73 13.09
CA ILE A 94 -17.15 -11.54 13.01
C ILE A 94 -17.70 -11.55 14.43
N VAL A 95 -18.49 -10.53 14.78
CA VAL A 95 -19.10 -10.40 16.11
C VAL A 95 -20.58 -10.09 15.92
N TYR A 96 -21.44 -10.76 16.68
CA TYR A 96 -22.88 -10.56 16.69
C TYR A 96 -23.47 -10.84 18.08
N SER A 97 -24.63 -10.25 18.36
CA SER A 97 -25.39 -10.49 19.61
C SER A 97 -26.68 -11.27 19.35
N HIS A 98 -27.62 -10.68 18.61
CA HIS A 98 -28.96 -11.27 18.40
C HIS A 98 -29.08 -12.04 17.08
N PHE A 99 -28.55 -11.48 15.99
CA PHE A 99 -28.67 -12.05 14.66
C PHE A 99 -27.34 -12.70 14.25
N PRO A 100 -27.26 -14.04 14.12
CA PRO A 100 -26.04 -14.70 13.69
C PRO A 100 -25.72 -14.32 12.24
N VAL A 101 -24.56 -13.70 12.04
CA VAL A 101 -24.10 -13.22 10.73
C VAL A 101 -23.32 -14.32 10.02
N THR A 102 -23.70 -14.61 8.77
CA THR A 102 -22.98 -15.58 7.93
C THR A 102 -22.20 -14.85 6.86
N VAL A 103 -20.90 -15.12 6.76
CA VAL A 103 -20.03 -14.57 5.71
C VAL A 103 -19.63 -15.68 4.75
N GLN A 104 -19.89 -15.48 3.46
CA GLN A 104 -19.54 -16.38 2.37
C GLN A 104 -18.69 -15.65 1.34
N VAL A 105 -17.76 -16.36 0.71
CA VAL A 105 -16.94 -15.83 -0.38
C VAL A 105 -17.36 -16.57 -1.64
N GLU A 106 -17.88 -15.83 -2.62
CA GLU A 106 -18.26 -16.32 -3.95
C GLU A 106 -17.43 -15.58 -4.99
N ASP A 107 -16.54 -16.29 -5.67
CA ASP A 107 -15.60 -15.76 -6.67
C ASP A 107 -14.81 -14.53 -6.17
N LYS A 108 -15.15 -13.35 -6.69
CA LYS A 108 -14.55 -12.04 -6.35
C LYS A 108 -15.47 -11.20 -5.47
N LYS A 109 -16.44 -11.82 -4.79
CA LYS A 109 -17.42 -11.12 -3.94
C LYS A 109 -17.49 -11.77 -2.57
N VAL A 110 -17.63 -10.95 -1.54
CA VAL A 110 -17.94 -11.35 -0.18
C VAL A 110 -19.40 -11.03 0.08
N LEU A 111 -20.15 -12.05 0.50
CA LEU A 111 -21.56 -11.98 0.82
C LEU A 111 -21.74 -12.04 2.34
N ILE A 112 -22.36 -11.01 2.89
CA ILE A 112 -22.74 -10.96 4.31
C ILE A 112 -24.25 -11.15 4.39
N LYS A 113 -24.68 -12.29 4.95
CA LYS A 113 -26.08 -12.67 5.12
C LYS A 113 -26.51 -12.45 6.56
N ASN A 114 -27.79 -12.12 6.75
CA ASN A 114 -28.43 -11.90 8.05
C ASN A 114 -27.79 -10.76 8.87
N PHE A 115 -27.27 -9.74 8.20
CA PHE A 115 -26.74 -8.54 8.87
C PHE A 115 -27.89 -7.77 9.50
N GLN A 116 -27.92 -7.66 10.84
CA GLN A 116 -29.02 -7.03 11.59
C GLN A 116 -30.43 -7.59 11.27
N GLY A 117 -30.53 -8.86 10.83
CA GLY A 117 -31.81 -9.47 10.44
C GLY A 117 -32.30 -9.11 9.02
N GLU A 118 -31.47 -8.46 8.20
CA GLU A 118 -31.77 -8.20 6.79
C GLU A 118 -31.92 -9.51 6.00
N LYS A 119 -33.01 -9.62 5.21
CA LYS A 119 -33.21 -10.72 4.26
C LYS A 119 -32.28 -10.63 3.05
N ALA A 120 -31.96 -9.40 2.63
CA ALA A 120 -31.05 -9.15 1.52
C ALA A 120 -29.59 -9.28 1.99
N ALA A 121 -28.75 -9.93 1.18
CA ALA A 121 -27.33 -10.04 1.47
C ALA A 121 -26.60 -8.76 1.08
N ARG A 122 -25.62 -8.35 1.89
CA ARG A 122 -24.69 -7.27 1.53
C ARG A 122 -23.53 -7.85 0.72
N VAL A 123 -23.25 -7.23 -0.42
CA VAL A 123 -22.26 -7.71 -1.38
C VAL A 123 -21.09 -6.73 -1.44
N ILE A 124 -19.88 -7.23 -1.28
CA ILE A 124 -18.64 -6.45 -1.36
C ILE A 124 -17.72 -7.08 -2.41
N THR A 125 -17.19 -6.29 -3.33
CA THR A 125 -16.25 -6.78 -4.36
C THR A 125 -14.83 -6.81 -3.80
N ILE A 126 -14.13 -7.92 -4.04
CA ILE A 126 -12.72 -8.10 -3.69
C ILE A 126 -11.87 -7.37 -4.73
N MET A 127 -10.97 -6.50 -4.26
CA MET A 127 -10.10 -5.70 -5.12
C MET A 127 -8.82 -6.44 -5.48
N GLY A 128 -8.49 -6.43 -6.77
CA GLY A 128 -7.25 -7.02 -7.30
C GLY A 128 -7.18 -8.53 -7.10
N ASP A 129 -5.98 -9.02 -6.78
CA ASP A 129 -5.67 -10.44 -6.61
C ASP A 129 -5.72 -10.88 -5.13
N THR A 130 -6.44 -10.12 -4.30
CA THR A 130 -6.53 -10.40 -2.86
C THR A 130 -7.28 -11.70 -2.61
N LYS A 131 -6.68 -12.62 -1.85
CA LYS A 131 -7.35 -13.86 -1.43
C LYS A 131 -8.07 -13.64 -0.09
N VAL A 132 -9.36 -13.94 -0.05
CA VAL A 132 -10.17 -13.88 1.17
C VAL A 132 -10.59 -15.30 1.54
N THR A 133 -10.24 -15.74 2.75
CA THR A 133 -10.60 -17.06 3.26
C THR A 133 -11.39 -16.90 4.57
N PRO A 134 -12.67 -17.30 4.62
CA PRO A 134 -13.41 -17.37 5.86
C PRO A 134 -12.89 -18.56 6.67
N GLN A 135 -12.25 -18.29 7.80
CA GLN A 135 -11.85 -19.33 8.75
C GLN A 135 -12.92 -19.36 9.86
N LYS A 136 -13.54 -20.52 10.05
CA LYS A 136 -14.32 -20.78 11.27
C LYS A 136 -13.32 -21.24 12.33
N ASP A 137 -13.34 -20.56 13.47
CA ASP A 137 -12.71 -21.07 14.69
C ASP A 137 -13.38 -22.39 15.12
#